data_AF-A0A7C0UF35-F1
#
_entry.id   AF-A0A7C0UF35-F1
#
_cell.length_a   1.000
_cell.length_b   1.000
_cell.length_c   1.000
_cell.angle_alpha   90.00
_cell.angle_beta   90.00
_cell.angle_gamma   90.00
#
_symmetry.space_group_name_H-M   'P 1'
#
loop_
_entity.id
_entity.type
_entity.pdbx_description
1 polymer ?
#
loop_
_entity_poly.entity_id
_entity_poly.type
_entity_poly.pdbx_seq_one_letter_code
_entity_poly.pdbx_strand_id
1 'polypeptide(L)'
;MEKLGHPAQESILSTIYTFNQYMQNELLADCVQDMVDYVLDMLRLPLKSNLSNNIEILKDLEQMPENIKHGCNQRLSGFLLQEGVEDFSPFKGGKQRLLKALKALCLDFFESLNIKWIGYVVIGRQYSYDHIARVLSIPVDATFSVDQYFGLFHEIGHVIIRNKEYFKASPLPEHLIELFDHKGGLSREIFCDLFDYQCGFLGYYSLYEKTVPHYLAELMKKKDITIDIVEKYVLRFLCVTIYQNNYMQNHASKTKLVNLTKKILNKFLKESGAEQQFENEKEDLVSRLVYSANEMNDVLLVFNKLYTQKLSVFCQKRIETFSSNKFKAQFKQIMNGQIVHDLDHPQLVVLAMLKKKQTQEIPFKAHVAAIQSFLNCYNTNNWDGTYFPYKRFVAKQSE
;
A
#
# COMPACT_ATOMS: atom_id res chain seq x y z
N MET A 1 -34.76 -24.37 10.64
CA MET A 1 -34.33 -23.52 9.51
C MET A 1 -34.40 -22.07 9.97
N GLU A 2 -33.31 -21.57 10.55
CA GLU A 2 -33.19 -20.14 10.82
C GLU A 2 -32.95 -19.43 9.49
N LYS A 3 -33.79 -18.44 9.19
CA LYS A 3 -33.64 -17.54 8.06
C LYS A 3 -32.33 -16.76 8.22
N LEU A 4 -31.27 -17.17 7.55
CA LEU A 4 -30.09 -16.31 7.33
C LEU A 4 -30.42 -15.33 6.19
N GLY A 5 -31.27 -14.36 6.49
CA GLY A 5 -31.56 -13.22 5.61
C GLY A 5 -30.75 -12.01 6.08
N HIS A 6 -29.46 -11.96 5.74
CA HIS A 6 -28.68 -10.73 5.86
C HIS A 6 -28.52 -10.14 4.44
N PRO A 7 -28.91 -8.87 4.19
CA PRO A 7 -28.77 -8.21 2.88
C PRO A 7 -27.34 -8.28 2.30
N ALA A 8 -26.34 -8.41 3.19
CA ALA A 8 -24.95 -8.62 2.85
C ALA A 8 -24.70 -9.95 2.10
N GLN A 9 -25.38 -11.04 2.46
CA GLN A 9 -25.16 -12.36 1.84
C GLN A 9 -25.72 -12.43 0.40
N GLU A 10 -26.89 -11.83 0.16
CA GLU A 10 -27.47 -11.72 -1.20
C GLU A 10 -26.63 -10.81 -2.10
N SER A 11 -26.09 -9.71 -1.55
CA SER A 11 -25.16 -8.81 -2.23
C SER A 11 -23.82 -9.51 -2.57
N ILE A 12 -23.31 -10.35 -1.68
CA ILE A 12 -22.10 -11.16 -1.89
C ILE A 12 -22.32 -12.16 -3.04
N LEU A 13 -23.36 -12.98 -2.97
CA LEU A 13 -23.65 -14.00 -3.98
C LEU A 13 -23.91 -13.40 -5.37
N SER A 14 -24.70 -12.33 -5.45
CA SER A 14 -24.96 -11.62 -6.71
C SER A 14 -23.68 -10.99 -7.29
N THR A 15 -22.81 -10.44 -6.45
CA THR A 15 -21.52 -9.88 -6.89
C THR A 15 -20.60 -10.97 -7.44
N ILE A 16 -20.52 -12.12 -6.78
CA ILE A 16 -19.72 -13.27 -7.26
C ILE A 16 -20.31 -13.82 -8.56
N TYR A 17 -21.63 -13.93 -8.65
CA TYR A 17 -22.29 -14.38 -9.88
C TYR A 17 -21.96 -13.46 -11.06
N THR A 18 -22.05 -12.14 -10.85
CA THR A 18 -21.69 -11.13 -11.85
C THR A 18 -20.21 -11.21 -12.24
N PHE A 19 -19.32 -11.37 -11.26
CA PHE A 19 -17.89 -11.57 -11.52
C PHE A 19 -17.63 -12.82 -12.39
N ASN A 20 -18.32 -13.93 -12.09
CA ASN A 20 -18.23 -15.15 -12.89
C ASN A 20 -18.74 -14.95 -14.32
N GLN A 21 -19.79 -14.15 -14.53
CA GLN A 21 -20.24 -13.80 -15.88
C GLN A 21 -19.15 -13.05 -16.67
N TYR A 22 -18.42 -12.12 -16.03
CA TYR A 22 -17.27 -11.47 -16.68
C TYR A 22 -16.15 -12.44 -17.01
N MET A 23 -15.85 -13.40 -16.12
CA MET A 23 -14.84 -14.43 -16.36
C MET A 23 -15.25 -15.44 -17.45
N GLN A 24 -16.54 -15.65 -17.68
CA GLN A 24 -17.07 -16.54 -18.74
C GLN A 24 -17.10 -15.86 -20.12
N ASN A 25 -16.98 -14.53 -20.17
CA ASN A 25 -16.91 -13.79 -21.41
C ASN A 25 -15.44 -13.65 -21.84
N GLU A 26 -15.07 -14.30 -22.94
CA GLU A 26 -13.69 -14.31 -23.48
C GLU A 26 -13.11 -12.91 -23.71
N LEU A 27 -13.95 -11.91 -23.98
CA LEU A 27 -13.52 -10.52 -24.18
C LEU A 27 -13.26 -9.78 -22.87
N LEU A 28 -13.92 -10.17 -21.78
CA LEU A 28 -13.87 -9.47 -20.49
C LEU A 28 -13.00 -10.18 -19.45
N ALA A 29 -12.77 -11.49 -19.60
CA ALA A 29 -12.04 -12.30 -18.64
C ALA A 29 -10.63 -11.74 -18.37
N ASP A 30 -9.87 -11.43 -19.42
CA ASP A 30 -8.54 -10.84 -19.33
C ASP A 30 -8.53 -9.51 -18.55
N CYS A 31 -9.64 -8.79 -18.51
CA CYS A 31 -9.74 -7.53 -17.80
C CYS A 31 -9.73 -7.70 -16.29
N VAL A 32 -10.42 -8.71 -15.80
CA VAL A 32 -10.68 -8.93 -14.37
C VAL A 32 -9.91 -10.11 -13.78
N GLN A 33 -9.15 -10.83 -14.60
CA GLN A 33 -8.39 -12.01 -14.21
C GLN A 33 -7.46 -11.78 -13.00
N ASP A 34 -6.86 -10.59 -12.89
CA ASP A 34 -5.95 -10.28 -11.78
C ASP A 34 -6.67 -10.17 -10.42
N MET A 35 -8.01 -10.18 -10.40
CA MET A 35 -8.83 -10.19 -9.18
C MET A 35 -9.26 -11.60 -8.76
N VAL A 36 -9.04 -12.64 -9.58
CA VAL A 36 -9.60 -13.99 -9.35
C VAL A 36 -9.18 -14.58 -8.00
N ASP A 37 -7.89 -14.52 -7.67
CA ASP A 37 -7.37 -15.09 -6.41
C ASP A 37 -8.01 -14.43 -5.17
N TYR A 38 -8.25 -13.12 -5.23
CA TYR A 38 -8.94 -12.38 -4.19
C TYR A 38 -10.37 -12.89 -4.04
N VAL A 39 -11.13 -12.95 -5.13
CA VAL A 39 -12.53 -13.40 -5.11
C VAL A 39 -12.65 -14.83 -4.58
N LEU A 40 -11.74 -15.72 -4.98
CA LEU A 40 -11.71 -17.11 -4.53
C LEU A 40 -11.38 -17.27 -3.04
N ASP A 41 -10.47 -16.46 -2.48
CA ASP A 41 -10.18 -16.53 -1.05
C ASP A 41 -11.31 -15.94 -0.22
N MET A 42 -11.90 -14.83 -0.67
CA MET A 42 -13.00 -14.21 0.03
C MET A 42 -14.25 -15.10 0.05
N LEU A 43 -14.49 -15.87 -1.01
CA LEU A 43 -15.47 -16.96 -1.06
C LEU A 43 -15.26 -18.03 0.03
N ARG A 44 -14.00 -18.28 0.40
CA ARG A 44 -13.61 -19.29 1.38
C ARG A 44 -13.54 -18.76 2.81
N LEU A 45 -13.50 -17.44 3.01
CA LEU A 45 -13.43 -16.82 4.34
C LEU A 45 -14.58 -17.23 5.26
N PRO A 46 -15.87 -17.19 4.85
CA PRO A 46 -16.98 -17.60 5.72
C PRO A 46 -16.90 -19.07 6.16
N LEU A 47 -16.25 -19.92 5.36
CA LEU A 47 -16.12 -21.36 5.60
C LEU A 47 -14.95 -21.72 6.52
N LYS A 48 -13.99 -20.80 6.71
CA LYS A 48 -12.74 -21.04 7.46
C LYS A 48 -12.78 -20.56 8.91
N SER A 49 -13.80 -19.80 9.32
CA SER A 49 -13.85 -19.16 10.64
C SER A 49 -15.08 -19.57 11.45
N ASN A 50 -14.90 -19.83 12.74
CA ASN A 50 -15.95 -19.60 13.73
C ASN A 50 -16.22 -18.08 13.74
N LEU A 51 -17.10 -17.63 12.86
CA LEU A 51 -17.36 -16.22 12.52
C LEU A 51 -17.75 -15.34 13.73
N SER A 52 -18.23 -15.96 14.82
CA SER A 52 -18.76 -15.25 15.99
C SER A 52 -17.73 -14.41 16.76
N ASN A 53 -16.42 -14.66 16.61
CA ASN A 53 -15.40 -14.02 17.45
C ASN A 53 -14.38 -13.14 16.68
N ASN A 54 -14.51 -12.93 15.37
CA ASN A 54 -13.51 -12.18 14.59
C ASN A 54 -14.12 -11.00 13.82
N ILE A 55 -14.20 -9.85 14.51
CA ILE A 55 -14.76 -8.58 14.01
C ILE A 55 -14.06 -8.10 12.73
N GLU A 56 -12.74 -8.32 12.58
CA GLU A 56 -12.01 -7.89 11.38
C GLU A 56 -12.43 -8.69 10.14
N ILE A 57 -12.63 -10.02 10.28
CA ILE A 57 -13.13 -10.86 9.17
C ILE A 57 -14.54 -10.44 8.77
N LEU A 58 -15.41 -10.10 9.73
CA LEU A 58 -16.77 -9.63 9.44
C LEU A 58 -16.74 -8.30 8.66
N LYS A 59 -15.88 -7.35 9.03
CA LYS A 59 -15.70 -6.09 8.28
C LYS A 59 -15.19 -6.31 6.86
N ASP A 60 -14.22 -7.20 6.68
CA ASP A 60 -13.71 -7.54 5.35
C ASP A 60 -14.82 -8.15 4.47
N LEU A 61 -15.67 -9.02 5.04
CA LEU A 61 -16.82 -9.63 4.34
C LEU A 61 -17.90 -8.59 3.98
N GLU A 62 -18.19 -7.64 4.86
CA GLU A 62 -19.17 -6.57 4.60
C GLU A 62 -18.74 -5.67 3.44
N GLN A 63 -17.44 -5.39 3.32
CA GLN A 63 -16.90 -4.47 2.31
C GLN A 63 -16.57 -5.17 0.98
N MET A 64 -16.52 -6.50 0.97
CA MET A 64 -16.15 -7.29 -0.20
C MET A 64 -16.97 -6.97 -1.46
N PRO A 65 -18.32 -6.92 -1.43
CA PRO A 65 -19.11 -6.70 -2.65
C PRO A 65 -18.76 -5.39 -3.35
N GLU A 66 -18.67 -4.30 -2.58
CA GLU A 66 -18.37 -2.98 -3.13
C GLU A 66 -16.94 -2.90 -3.67
N ASN A 67 -15.97 -3.54 -3.00
CA ASN A 67 -14.60 -3.63 -3.49
C ASN A 67 -14.54 -4.36 -4.84
N ILE A 68 -15.17 -5.53 -4.96
CA ILE A 68 -15.20 -6.30 -6.21
C ILE A 68 -15.87 -5.50 -7.33
N LYS A 69 -17.05 -4.91 -7.07
CA LYS A 69 -17.76 -4.07 -8.06
C LYS A 69 -16.89 -2.90 -8.52
N HIS A 70 -16.29 -2.17 -7.59
CA HIS A 70 -15.42 -1.03 -7.90
C HIS A 70 -14.19 -1.46 -8.71
N GLY A 71 -13.54 -2.56 -8.32
CA GLY A 71 -12.40 -3.13 -9.04
C GLY A 71 -12.74 -3.57 -10.47
N CYS A 72 -13.89 -4.21 -10.67
CA CYS A 72 -14.39 -4.61 -11.98
C CYS A 72 -14.69 -3.39 -12.85
N ASN A 73 -15.42 -2.40 -12.33
CA ASN A 73 -15.77 -1.19 -13.07
C ASN A 73 -14.53 -0.46 -13.61
N GLN A 74 -13.44 -0.40 -12.83
CA GLN A 74 -12.21 0.24 -13.30
C GLN A 74 -11.54 -0.51 -14.45
N ARG A 75 -11.54 -1.84 -14.41
CA ARG A 75 -10.94 -2.69 -15.44
C ARG A 75 -11.79 -2.72 -16.71
N LEU A 76 -13.11 -2.78 -16.55
CA LEU A 76 -14.08 -2.84 -17.65
C LEU A 76 -14.42 -1.47 -18.26
N SER A 77 -14.02 -0.36 -17.60
CA SER A 77 -14.28 1.00 -18.10
C SER A 77 -13.73 1.29 -19.50
N GLY A 78 -12.76 0.51 -19.99
CA GLY A 78 -12.27 0.56 -21.37
C GLY A 78 -13.12 -0.21 -22.39
N PHE A 79 -13.89 -1.21 -21.95
CA PHE A 79 -14.69 -2.10 -22.81
C PHE A 79 -16.15 -1.65 -22.95
N LEU A 80 -16.79 -1.19 -21.86
CA LEU A 80 -18.21 -0.81 -21.81
C LEU A 80 -18.61 0.40 -22.68
N LEU A 81 -17.66 0.98 -23.42
CA LEU A 81 -17.88 2.11 -24.33
C LEU A 81 -17.81 1.74 -25.82
N GLN A 82 -17.44 0.51 -26.17
CA GLN A 82 -17.65 0.07 -27.56
C GLN A 82 -19.14 -0.06 -27.90
N GLU A 83 -20.03 -0.06 -26.91
CA GLU A 83 -21.49 -0.06 -27.10
C GLU A 83 -22.13 1.34 -27.08
N GLY A 84 -21.38 2.39 -26.71
CA GLY A 84 -21.86 3.78 -26.63
C GLY A 84 -21.10 4.67 -27.62
N VAL A 85 -21.83 5.54 -28.33
CA VAL A 85 -21.34 6.43 -29.40
C VAL A 85 -20.42 7.56 -28.87
N GLU A 86 -19.40 7.25 -28.07
CA GLU A 86 -18.40 8.21 -27.61
C GLU A 86 -17.08 8.03 -28.37
N ASP A 87 -16.57 9.14 -28.90
CA ASP A 87 -15.23 9.23 -29.49
C ASP A 87 -14.17 8.59 -28.58
N PHE A 88 -13.22 7.89 -29.19
CA PHE A 88 -12.09 7.22 -28.55
C PHE A 88 -11.47 8.07 -27.42
N SER A 89 -11.91 7.86 -26.17
CA SER A 89 -11.31 8.52 -25.03
C SER A 89 -9.94 7.87 -24.76
N PRO A 90 -8.82 8.59 -24.93
CA PRO A 90 -7.47 8.01 -24.86
C PRO A 90 -7.09 7.48 -23.46
N PHE A 91 -7.93 7.72 -22.45
CA PHE A 91 -7.63 7.46 -21.04
C PHE A 91 -8.20 6.14 -20.50
N LYS A 92 -9.19 5.53 -21.15
CA LYS A 92 -10.01 4.49 -20.49
C LYS A 92 -9.41 3.07 -20.56
N GLY A 93 -8.84 2.65 -21.69
CA GLY A 93 -8.08 1.38 -21.78
C GLY A 93 -6.75 1.39 -20.99
N GLY A 94 -6.18 2.58 -20.73
CA GLY A 94 -4.96 2.73 -19.96
C GLY A 94 -5.10 2.36 -18.48
N LYS A 95 -6.32 2.45 -17.92
CA LYS A 95 -6.58 2.17 -16.49
C LYS A 95 -6.34 0.71 -16.13
N GLN A 96 -6.83 -0.24 -16.92
CA GLN A 96 -6.61 -1.67 -16.69
C GLN A 96 -5.12 -2.00 -16.68
N ARG A 97 -4.36 -1.54 -17.68
CA ARG A 97 -2.91 -1.77 -17.77
C ARG A 97 -2.16 -1.17 -16.59
N LEU A 98 -2.53 0.04 -16.19
CA LEU A 98 -1.98 0.70 -15.00
C LEU A 98 -2.22 -0.15 -13.74
N LEU A 99 -3.44 -0.61 -13.49
CA LEU A 99 -3.76 -1.40 -12.30
C LEU A 99 -2.99 -2.73 -12.26
N LYS A 100 -2.84 -3.41 -13.41
CA LYS A 100 -2.00 -4.61 -13.53
C LYS A 100 -0.53 -4.32 -13.27
N ALA A 101 0.00 -3.21 -13.79
CA ALA A 101 1.37 -2.76 -13.53
C ALA A 101 1.61 -2.44 -12.04
N LEU A 102 0.64 -1.82 -11.36
CA LEU A 102 0.71 -1.57 -9.92
C LEU A 102 0.63 -2.87 -9.12
N LYS A 103 -0.20 -3.83 -9.53
CA LYS A 103 -0.20 -5.17 -8.93
C LYS A 103 1.17 -5.84 -9.06
N ALA A 104 1.80 -5.76 -10.23
CA ALA A 104 3.15 -6.27 -10.47
C ALA A 104 4.20 -5.62 -9.53
N LEU A 105 4.13 -4.30 -9.33
CA LEU A 105 4.95 -3.60 -8.35
C LEU A 105 4.76 -4.16 -6.93
N CYS A 106 3.52 -4.44 -6.52
CA CYS A 106 3.24 -5.01 -5.21
C CYS A 106 3.72 -6.47 -5.09
N LEU A 107 3.53 -7.29 -6.13
CA LEU A 107 3.97 -8.69 -6.15
C LEU A 107 5.49 -8.82 -5.99
N ASP A 108 6.27 -7.95 -6.63
CA ASP A 108 7.74 -7.90 -6.47
C ASP A 108 8.17 -7.81 -5.00
N PHE A 109 7.48 -7.01 -4.18
CA PHE A 109 7.73 -6.96 -2.75
C PHE A 109 7.35 -8.27 -2.04
N PHE A 110 6.11 -8.74 -2.24
CA PHE A 110 5.60 -9.88 -1.50
C PHE A 110 6.35 -11.17 -1.83
N GLU A 111 6.63 -11.43 -3.10
CA GLU A 111 7.39 -12.61 -3.54
C GLU A 111 8.83 -12.57 -3.03
N SER A 112 9.49 -11.42 -3.09
CA SER A 112 10.85 -11.24 -2.53
C SER A 112 10.91 -11.50 -1.02
N LEU A 113 9.79 -11.33 -0.31
CA LEU A 113 9.64 -11.60 1.13
C LEU A 113 9.04 -12.98 1.43
N ASN A 114 8.79 -13.81 0.40
CA ASN A 114 8.10 -15.10 0.50
C ASN A 114 6.70 -14.99 1.15
N ILE A 115 6.00 -13.90 0.87
CA ILE A 115 4.63 -13.65 1.33
C ILE A 115 3.69 -13.89 0.15
N LYS A 116 2.68 -14.75 0.36
CA LYS A 116 1.59 -14.89 -0.62
C LYS A 116 0.59 -13.76 -0.42
N TRP A 117 0.62 -12.77 -1.30
CA TRP A 117 -0.45 -11.77 -1.41
C TRP A 117 -1.38 -12.12 -2.56
N ILE A 118 -2.69 -12.06 -2.29
CA ILE A 118 -3.75 -12.46 -3.22
C ILE A 118 -4.67 -11.28 -3.58
N GLY A 119 -4.29 -10.07 -3.19
CA GLY A 119 -5.07 -8.86 -3.44
C GLY A 119 -4.86 -8.31 -4.85
N TYR A 120 -5.44 -7.12 -5.06
CA TYR A 120 -5.29 -6.35 -6.27
C TYR A 120 -5.25 -4.86 -5.95
N VAL A 121 -4.93 -4.04 -6.95
CA VAL A 121 -4.86 -2.58 -6.82
C VAL A 121 -6.07 -1.93 -7.47
N VAL A 122 -6.54 -0.82 -6.89
CA VAL A 122 -7.57 0.08 -7.43
C VAL A 122 -7.08 1.54 -7.38
N ILE A 123 -7.71 2.39 -8.18
CA ILE A 123 -7.66 3.84 -7.99
C ILE A 123 -8.76 4.22 -7.00
N GLY A 124 -8.38 4.84 -5.89
CA GLY A 124 -9.28 5.27 -4.84
C GLY A 124 -10.22 6.39 -5.29
N ARG A 125 -11.30 6.58 -4.54
CA ARG A 125 -12.12 7.81 -4.63
C ARG A 125 -11.54 8.94 -3.78
N GLN A 126 -10.61 8.62 -2.89
CA GLN A 126 -9.99 9.53 -1.94
C GLN A 126 -8.60 9.96 -2.42
N TYR A 127 -8.11 11.06 -1.86
CA TYR A 127 -6.78 11.61 -2.15
C TYR A 127 -5.66 11.00 -1.28
N SER A 128 -5.87 9.80 -0.74
CA SER A 128 -4.91 9.08 0.09
C SER A 128 -4.70 7.67 -0.42
N TYR A 129 -3.51 7.15 -0.15
CA TYR A 129 -3.28 5.71 -0.14
C TYR A 129 -4.11 5.07 0.98
N ASP A 130 -4.62 3.87 0.71
CA ASP A 130 -5.45 3.12 1.65
C ASP A 130 -5.37 1.62 1.34
N HIS A 131 -5.76 0.79 2.30
CA HIS A 131 -5.92 -0.65 2.14
C HIS A 131 -7.22 -1.14 2.76
N ILE A 132 -7.96 -1.93 2.00
CA ILE A 132 -9.22 -2.52 2.45
C ILE A 132 -9.24 -4.00 2.10
N ALA A 133 -9.34 -4.88 3.11
CA ALA A 133 -9.46 -6.33 2.92
C ALA A 133 -8.40 -6.97 1.99
N ARG A 134 -7.17 -6.43 1.92
CA ARG A 134 -6.06 -6.78 1.00
C ARG A 134 -6.10 -6.12 -0.38
N VAL A 135 -7.09 -5.29 -0.67
CA VAL A 135 -7.12 -4.40 -1.84
C VAL A 135 -6.34 -3.14 -1.50
N LEU A 136 -5.36 -2.79 -2.34
CA LEU A 136 -4.58 -1.56 -2.18
C LEU A 136 -5.15 -0.47 -3.07
N SER A 137 -5.20 0.76 -2.55
CA SER A 137 -5.74 1.92 -3.25
C SER A 137 -4.66 2.97 -3.45
N ILE A 138 -4.53 3.49 -4.68
CA ILE A 138 -3.74 4.69 -4.98
C ILE A 138 -4.65 5.92 -5.13
N PRO A 139 -4.19 7.13 -4.79
CA PRO A 139 -5.00 8.32 -4.99
C PRO A 139 -5.07 8.69 -6.49
N VAL A 140 -6.11 9.45 -6.86
CA VAL A 140 -6.40 9.78 -8.27
C VAL A 140 -5.28 10.60 -8.91
N ASP A 141 -4.63 11.50 -8.16
CA ASP A 141 -3.52 12.34 -8.60
C ASP A 141 -2.21 11.55 -8.85
N ALA A 142 -2.07 10.37 -8.24
CA ALA A 142 -0.98 9.45 -8.55
C ALA A 142 -1.21 8.68 -9.86
N THR A 143 -2.40 8.74 -10.46
CA THR A 143 -2.67 8.05 -11.74
C THR A 143 -1.71 8.54 -12.81
N PHE A 144 -0.90 7.64 -13.37
CA PHE A 144 0.20 7.92 -14.30
C PHE A 144 1.39 8.75 -13.74
N SER A 145 1.47 8.99 -12.44
CA SER A 145 2.59 9.69 -11.79
C SER A 145 3.43 8.69 -10.99
N VAL A 146 4.30 7.95 -11.68
CA VAL A 146 5.08 6.84 -11.09
C VAL A 146 5.95 7.28 -9.91
N ASP A 147 6.45 8.51 -9.91
CA ASP A 147 7.17 9.10 -8.77
C ASP A 147 6.32 9.25 -7.51
N GLN A 148 5.00 9.24 -7.63
CA GLN A 148 4.08 9.32 -6.49
C GLN A 148 3.77 7.95 -5.88
N TYR A 149 4.07 6.83 -6.55
CA TYR A 149 3.75 5.47 -6.06
C TYR A 149 4.48 5.04 -4.79
N PHE A 150 5.34 5.89 -4.21
CA PHE A 150 6.01 5.60 -2.94
C PHE A 150 5.02 5.26 -1.81
N GLY A 151 3.83 5.86 -1.80
CA GLY A 151 2.83 5.61 -0.76
C GLY A 151 2.31 4.16 -0.73
N LEU A 152 2.43 3.41 -1.83
CA LEU A 152 2.11 1.98 -1.84
C LEU A 152 3.03 1.16 -0.92
N PHE A 153 4.25 1.61 -0.66
CA PHE A 153 5.18 0.88 0.20
C PHE A 153 4.70 0.87 1.67
N HIS A 154 4.09 1.97 2.12
CA HIS A 154 3.42 2.02 3.43
C HIS A 154 2.24 1.03 3.50
N GLU A 155 1.39 0.99 2.47
CA GLU A 155 0.25 0.07 2.43
C GLU A 155 0.65 -1.40 2.30
N ILE A 156 1.75 -1.69 1.61
CA ILE A 156 2.38 -3.03 1.61
C ILE A 156 2.77 -3.40 3.05
N GLY A 157 3.32 -2.47 3.83
CA GLY A 157 3.59 -2.64 5.25
C GLY A 157 2.36 -3.13 6.03
N HIS A 158 1.19 -2.53 5.81
CA HIS A 158 -0.06 -2.94 6.47
C HIS A 158 -0.46 -4.37 6.11
N VAL A 159 -0.30 -4.77 4.86
CA VAL A 159 -0.57 -6.15 4.42
C VAL A 159 0.40 -7.13 5.07
N ILE A 160 1.67 -6.76 5.20
CA ILE A 160 2.69 -7.57 5.88
C ILE A 160 2.32 -7.76 7.34
N ILE A 161 2.00 -6.69 8.09
CA ILE A 161 1.60 -6.74 9.51
C ILE A 161 0.45 -7.74 9.73
N ARG A 162 -0.53 -7.77 8.84
CA ARG A 162 -1.69 -8.68 8.95
C ARG A 162 -1.35 -10.14 8.62
N ASN A 163 -0.21 -10.42 7.99
CA ASN A 163 0.22 -11.77 7.66
C ASN A 163 0.92 -12.43 8.87
N LYS A 164 0.13 -13.00 9.79
CA LYS A 164 0.65 -13.65 11.01
C LYS A 164 1.69 -14.74 10.72
N GLU A 165 1.57 -15.47 9.61
CA GLU A 165 2.54 -16.52 9.24
C GLU A 165 3.94 -15.96 8.93
N TYR A 166 4.02 -14.77 8.32
CA TYR A 166 5.29 -14.09 8.08
C TYR A 166 6.04 -13.79 9.40
N PHE A 167 5.30 -13.42 10.45
CA PHE A 167 5.85 -13.15 11.78
C PHE A 167 6.12 -14.42 12.58
N LYS A 168 5.29 -15.47 12.48
CA LYS A 168 5.52 -16.76 13.14
C LYS A 168 6.79 -17.46 12.65
N ALA A 169 7.12 -17.29 11.38
CA ALA A 169 8.38 -17.76 10.81
C ALA A 169 9.61 -16.94 11.26
N SER A 170 9.43 -15.93 12.13
CA SER A 170 10.51 -15.17 12.76
C SER A 170 10.55 -15.51 14.26
N PRO A 171 11.70 -15.44 14.94
CA PRO A 171 11.78 -15.52 16.40
C PRO A 171 11.33 -14.19 17.04
N LEU A 172 10.18 -13.70 16.60
CA LEU A 172 9.55 -12.50 17.09
C LEU A 172 8.68 -12.87 18.29
N PRO A 173 8.82 -12.18 19.43
CA PRO A 173 8.04 -12.49 20.62
C PRO A 173 6.53 -12.43 20.39
N GLU A 174 5.77 -13.33 21.03
CA GLU A 174 4.28 -13.34 21.00
C GLU A 174 3.68 -12.00 21.41
N HIS A 175 4.31 -11.30 22.37
CA HIS A 175 3.89 -9.97 22.81
C HIS A 175 3.86 -8.91 21.70
N LEU A 176 4.40 -9.18 20.50
CA LEU A 176 4.35 -8.27 19.35
C LEU A 176 3.05 -8.31 18.59
N ILE A 177 2.48 -9.52 18.45
CA ILE A 177 1.13 -9.68 17.91
C ILE A 177 0.16 -8.96 18.87
N GLU A 178 0.39 -9.15 20.17
CA GLU A 178 -0.35 -8.47 21.23
C GLU A 178 -0.12 -6.94 21.24
N LEU A 179 1.10 -6.45 20.93
CA LEU A 179 1.39 -5.00 20.87
C LEU A 179 0.59 -4.29 19.78
N PHE A 180 0.37 -4.94 18.63
CA PHE A 180 -0.46 -4.43 17.55
C PHE A 180 -1.96 -4.55 17.82
N ASP A 181 -2.36 -5.47 18.70
CA ASP A 181 -3.75 -5.66 19.14
C ASP A 181 -4.10 -4.74 20.34
N HIS A 182 -3.14 -4.41 21.21
CA HIS A 182 -3.33 -3.57 22.41
C HIS A 182 -2.99 -2.08 22.24
N LYS A 183 -1.91 -1.70 21.52
CA LYS A 183 -1.53 -0.27 21.34
C LYS A 183 -2.28 0.44 20.20
N GLY A 184 -3.29 -0.20 19.61
CA GLY A 184 -4.22 0.40 18.65
C GLY A 184 -3.63 0.67 17.26
N GLY A 185 -4.34 1.46 16.45
CA GLY A 185 -3.98 1.72 15.05
C GLY A 185 -2.67 2.49 14.84
N LEU A 186 -2.22 3.28 15.82
CA LEU A 186 -1.05 4.15 15.66
C LEU A 186 0.28 3.38 15.63
N SER A 187 0.43 2.32 16.44
CA SER A 187 1.62 1.48 16.41
C SER A 187 1.78 0.76 15.07
N ARG A 188 0.66 0.33 14.46
CA ARG A 188 0.63 -0.26 13.11
C ARG A 188 1.11 0.75 12.07
N GLU A 189 0.60 1.99 12.11
CA GLU A 189 1.02 3.07 11.21
C GLU A 189 2.53 3.37 11.31
N ILE A 190 3.06 3.47 12.54
CA ILE A 190 4.49 3.72 12.76
C ILE A 190 5.33 2.57 12.21
N PHE A 191 4.91 1.32 12.43
CA PHE A 191 5.60 0.17 11.85
C PHE A 191 5.60 0.24 10.32
N CYS A 192 4.46 0.57 9.71
CA CYS A 192 4.36 0.74 8.25
C CYS A 192 5.25 1.87 7.74
N ASP A 193 5.38 2.99 8.47
CA ASP A 193 6.31 4.07 8.11
C ASP A 193 7.77 3.64 8.22
N LEU A 194 8.13 2.82 9.22
CA LEU A 194 9.47 2.24 9.33
C LEU A 194 9.75 1.27 8.19
N PHE A 195 8.75 0.47 7.81
CA PHE A 195 8.84 -0.44 6.67
C PHE A 195 9.00 0.34 5.37
N ASP A 196 8.17 1.35 5.13
CA ASP A 196 8.30 2.25 3.97
C ASP A 196 9.68 2.87 3.92
N TYR A 197 10.17 3.42 5.03
CA TYR A 197 11.49 4.01 5.11
C TYR A 197 12.63 3.02 4.76
N GLN A 198 12.67 1.86 5.41
CA GLN A 198 13.77 0.90 5.23
C GLN A 198 13.64 0.10 3.93
N CYS A 199 12.45 -0.41 3.63
CA CYS A 199 12.22 -1.32 2.51
C CYS A 199 11.77 -0.58 1.24
N GLY A 200 10.94 0.45 1.36
CA GLY A 200 10.45 1.28 0.24
C GLY A 200 11.46 2.32 -0.24
N PHE A 201 12.05 3.08 0.68
CA PHE A 201 13.06 4.10 0.41
C PHE A 201 14.49 3.59 0.55
N LEU A 202 14.70 2.31 0.86
CA LEU A 202 16.03 1.69 1.01
C LEU A 202 16.94 2.44 2.01
N GLY A 203 16.35 3.05 3.05
CA GLY A 203 17.10 3.82 4.04
C GLY A 203 17.62 5.18 3.54
N TYR A 204 17.17 5.68 2.38
CA TYR A 204 17.55 7.01 1.89
C TYR A 204 16.81 8.13 2.64
N TYR A 205 17.24 8.42 3.87
CA TYR A 205 16.56 9.39 4.75
C TYR A 205 16.38 10.78 4.13
N SER A 206 17.37 11.30 3.41
CA SER A 206 17.26 12.62 2.77
C SER A 206 16.14 12.71 1.72
N LEU A 207 15.82 11.59 1.05
CA LEU A 207 14.71 11.53 0.11
C LEU A 207 13.38 11.37 0.85
N TYR A 208 13.36 10.55 1.90
CA TYR A 208 12.20 10.34 2.77
C TYR A 208 11.76 11.64 3.48
N GLU A 209 12.70 12.36 4.11
CA GLU A 209 12.47 13.64 4.81
C GLU A 209 11.90 14.74 3.90
N LYS A 210 12.24 14.72 2.61
CA LYS A 210 11.73 15.68 1.62
C LYS A 210 10.36 15.30 1.07
N THR A 211 9.99 14.02 1.13
CA THR A 211 8.79 13.50 0.46
C THR A 211 7.65 13.28 1.44
N VAL A 212 7.89 12.50 2.50
CA VAL A 212 6.82 11.98 3.36
C VAL A 212 6.20 13.06 4.27
N PRO A 213 6.98 13.94 4.95
CA PRO A 213 6.38 15.04 5.74
C PRO A 213 5.42 15.90 4.94
N HIS A 214 5.80 16.24 3.71
CA HIS A 214 4.95 17.05 2.83
C HIS A 214 3.65 16.31 2.49
N TYR A 215 3.73 15.03 2.11
CA TYR A 215 2.55 14.21 1.88
C TYR A 215 1.64 14.13 3.11
N LEU A 216 2.20 13.87 4.31
CA LEU A 216 1.41 13.80 5.54
C LEU A 216 0.77 15.15 5.92
N ALA A 217 1.48 16.27 5.71
CA ALA A 217 0.95 17.61 5.92
C ALA A 217 -0.20 17.94 4.95
N GLU A 218 -0.09 17.53 3.68
CA GLU A 218 -1.19 17.66 2.71
C GLU A 218 -2.41 16.80 3.08
N LEU A 219 -2.19 15.59 3.62
CA LEU A 219 -3.30 14.79 4.17
C LEU A 219 -3.96 15.46 5.38
N MET A 220 -3.19 16.15 6.22
CA MET A 220 -3.74 16.92 7.35
C MET A 220 -4.63 18.05 6.86
N LYS A 221 -4.20 18.83 5.86
CA LYS A 221 -4.99 19.94 5.29
C LYS A 221 -6.35 19.50 4.75
N LYS A 222 -6.43 18.29 4.22
CA LYS A 222 -7.68 17.72 3.66
C LYS A 222 -8.64 17.21 4.74
N LYS A 223 -8.21 17.22 6.01
CA LYS A 223 -9.03 16.88 7.20
C LYS A 223 -9.20 18.13 8.05
N ASP A 224 -10.18 18.12 8.96
CA ASP A 224 -10.25 19.15 10.00
C ASP A 224 -9.02 19.04 10.89
N ILE A 225 -8.15 20.05 10.90
CA ILE A 225 -6.88 20.00 11.63
C ILE A 225 -7.16 20.13 13.14
N THR A 226 -7.27 18.99 13.81
CA THR A 226 -7.39 18.88 15.28
C THR A 226 -6.05 18.55 15.92
N ILE A 227 -5.96 18.74 17.24
CA ILE A 227 -4.76 18.40 18.02
C ILE A 227 -4.36 16.93 17.87
N ASP A 228 -5.32 16.01 17.84
CA ASP A 228 -5.08 14.57 17.72
C ASP A 228 -4.58 14.19 16.32
N ILE A 229 -5.06 14.90 15.28
CA ILE A 229 -4.57 14.73 13.91
C ILE A 229 -3.12 15.20 13.80
N VAL A 230 -2.81 16.37 14.36
CA VAL A 230 -1.42 16.89 14.41
C VAL A 230 -0.52 15.89 15.14
N GLU A 231 -0.92 15.45 16.34
CA GLU A 231 -0.13 14.51 17.14
C GLU A 231 0.12 13.21 16.36
N LYS A 232 -0.92 12.61 15.76
CA LYS A 232 -0.82 11.37 15.00
C LYS A 232 0.23 11.45 13.88
N TYR A 233 0.13 12.46 13.01
CA TYR A 233 1.00 12.54 11.83
C TYR A 233 2.41 13.02 12.16
N VAL A 234 2.56 13.91 13.14
CA VAL A 234 3.89 14.34 13.62
C VAL A 234 4.60 13.16 14.28
N LEU A 235 3.91 12.37 15.11
CA LEU A 235 4.48 11.22 15.79
C LEU A 235 4.98 10.15 14.80
N ARG A 236 4.19 9.85 13.76
CA ARG A 236 4.56 8.95 12.66
C ARG A 236 5.94 9.27 12.06
N PHE A 237 6.17 10.52 11.67
CA PHE A 237 7.47 10.94 11.12
C PHE A 237 8.57 11.07 12.18
N LEU A 238 8.22 11.50 13.40
CA LEU A 238 9.15 11.58 14.53
C LEU A 238 9.74 10.21 14.86
N CYS A 239 8.93 9.16 14.92
CA CYS A 239 9.37 7.79 15.21
C CYS A 239 10.38 7.26 14.17
N VAL A 240 10.15 7.50 12.87
CA VAL A 240 11.13 7.16 11.83
C VAL A 240 12.44 7.94 12.03
N THR A 241 12.36 9.21 12.40
CA THR A 241 13.56 10.05 12.63
C THR A 241 14.33 9.64 13.87
N ILE A 242 13.65 9.23 14.95
CA ILE A 242 14.25 8.65 16.16
C ILE A 242 14.98 7.35 15.81
N TYR A 243 14.31 6.47 15.06
CA TYR A 243 14.88 5.21 14.60
C TYR A 243 16.12 5.41 13.75
N GLN A 244 16.04 6.26 12.70
CA GLN A 244 17.17 6.53 11.81
C GLN A 244 18.41 7.05 12.52
N ASN A 245 18.23 7.93 13.50
CA ASN A 245 19.34 8.54 14.22
C ASN A 245 19.82 7.69 15.42
N ASN A 246 19.29 6.47 15.59
CA ASN A 246 19.60 5.57 16.69
C ASN A 246 19.46 6.23 18.08
N TYR A 247 18.50 7.16 18.25
CA TYR A 247 18.32 7.91 19.49
C TYR A 247 18.13 6.98 20.70
N MET A 248 17.47 5.84 20.49
CA MET A 248 17.17 4.85 21.53
C MET A 248 18.36 3.99 21.92
N GLN A 249 19.32 3.75 21.01
CA GLN A 249 20.53 2.99 21.32
C GLN A 249 21.63 3.86 21.94
N ASN A 250 21.59 5.17 21.68
CA ASN A 250 22.63 6.13 22.11
C ASN A 250 22.28 6.90 23.39
N HIS A 251 21.26 6.49 24.15
CA HIS A 251 20.76 7.21 25.35
C HIS A 251 20.68 8.73 25.14
N ALA A 252 20.11 9.15 24.01
CA ALA A 252 20.08 10.56 23.68
C ALA A 252 19.38 11.35 24.79
N SER A 253 19.97 12.48 25.18
CA SER A 253 19.43 13.28 26.28
C SER A 253 18.01 13.75 25.97
N LYS A 254 17.16 13.84 27.01
CA LYS A 254 15.79 14.37 26.92
C LYS A 254 15.74 15.70 26.15
N THR A 255 16.74 16.56 26.34
CA THR A 255 16.88 17.84 25.64
C THR A 255 17.02 17.68 24.12
N LYS A 256 17.79 16.71 23.64
CA LYS A 256 17.94 16.46 22.19
C LYS A 256 16.63 16.00 21.57
N LEU A 257 15.90 15.11 22.24
CA LEU A 257 14.59 14.64 21.77
C LEU A 257 13.56 15.78 21.73
N VAL A 258 13.49 16.61 22.78
CA VAL A 258 12.62 17.80 22.80
C VAL A 258 12.93 18.74 21.63
N ASN A 259 14.21 19.03 21.39
CA ASN A 259 14.60 19.92 20.29
C ASN A 259 14.27 19.32 18.91
N LEU A 260 14.44 18.01 18.73
CA LEU A 260 14.04 17.31 17.52
C LEU A 260 12.52 17.39 17.31
N THR A 261 11.73 17.11 18.35
CA THR A 261 10.27 17.19 18.32
C THR A 261 9.82 18.61 17.96
N LYS A 262 10.41 19.65 18.56
CA LYS A 262 10.14 21.06 18.21
C LYS A 262 10.40 21.33 16.73
N LYS A 263 11.55 20.88 16.21
CA LYS A 263 11.91 21.08 14.79
C LYS A 263 10.90 20.41 13.86
N ILE A 264 10.51 19.17 14.14
CA ILE A 264 9.57 18.42 13.31
C ILE A 264 8.17 19.02 13.40
N LEU A 265 7.67 19.31 14.60
CA LEU A 265 6.36 19.93 14.81
C LEU A 265 6.26 21.26 14.03
N ASN A 266 7.28 22.12 14.13
CA ASN A 266 7.31 23.38 13.40
C ASN A 266 7.24 23.18 11.89
N LYS A 267 7.96 22.18 11.36
CA LYS A 267 7.92 21.85 9.94
C LYS A 267 6.51 21.45 9.50
N PHE A 268 5.85 20.56 10.25
CA PHE A 268 4.50 20.11 9.95
C PHE A 268 3.46 21.23 10.03
N LEU A 269 3.50 22.04 11.10
CA LEU A 269 2.57 23.16 11.26
C LEU A 269 2.73 24.20 10.15
N LYS A 270 3.99 24.47 9.74
CA LYS A 270 4.27 25.38 8.63
C LYS A 270 3.77 24.83 7.30
N GLU A 271 4.07 23.56 7.00
CA GLU A 271 3.65 22.93 5.75
C GLU A 271 2.13 22.77 5.68
N SER A 272 1.46 22.52 6.81
CA SER A 272 0.00 22.43 6.91
C SER A 272 -0.71 23.80 6.90
N GLY A 273 0.00 24.89 7.19
CA GLY A 273 -0.59 26.22 7.36
C GLY A 273 -1.29 26.42 8.71
N ALA A 274 -1.03 25.56 9.70
CA ALA A 274 -1.68 25.57 11.01
C ALA A 274 -0.84 26.22 12.13
N GLU A 275 0.25 26.92 11.80
CA GLU A 275 1.15 27.53 12.80
C GLU A 275 0.41 28.43 13.81
N GLN A 276 -0.43 29.34 13.32
CA GLN A 276 -1.16 30.27 14.18
C GLN A 276 -2.23 29.59 15.05
N GLN A 277 -2.80 28.48 14.57
CA GLN A 277 -3.87 27.76 15.26
C GLN A 277 -3.37 27.10 16.55
N PHE A 278 -2.11 26.66 16.58
CA PHE A 278 -1.54 25.88 17.69
C PHE A 278 -0.39 26.60 18.42
N GLU A 279 -0.25 27.91 18.26
CA GLU A 279 0.88 28.65 18.83
C GLU A 279 0.88 28.61 20.36
N ASN A 280 -0.31 28.61 20.98
CA ASN A 280 -0.45 28.57 22.44
C ASN A 280 -0.30 27.15 23.01
N GLU A 281 -0.63 26.11 22.24
CA GLU A 281 -0.58 24.69 22.64
C GLU A 281 0.75 24.03 22.29
N LYS A 282 1.68 24.74 21.66
CA LYS A 282 2.91 24.18 21.07
C LYS A 282 3.81 23.45 22.06
N GLU A 283 4.02 24.01 23.24
CA GLU A 283 4.85 23.37 24.28
C GLU A 283 4.16 22.14 24.90
N ASP A 284 2.82 22.17 25.01
CA ASP A 284 2.04 21.01 25.44
C ASP A 284 2.11 19.89 24.39
N LEU A 285 1.90 20.22 23.11
CA LEU A 285 2.05 19.31 21.98
C LEU A 285 3.42 18.66 21.93
N VAL A 286 4.49 19.43 22.15
CA VAL A 286 5.86 18.89 22.22
C VAL A 286 5.98 17.88 23.37
N SER A 287 5.44 18.20 24.54
CA SER A 287 5.48 17.33 25.71
C SER A 287 4.72 16.03 25.48
N ARG A 288 3.50 16.12 24.90
CA ARG A 288 2.69 14.97 24.46
C ARG A 288 3.45 14.10 23.47
N LEU A 289 3.98 14.69 22.40
CA LEU A 289 4.73 13.97 21.36
C LEU A 289 5.98 13.27 21.91
N VAL A 290 6.71 13.90 22.84
CA VAL A 290 7.87 13.28 23.49
C VAL A 290 7.43 12.09 24.35
N TYR A 291 6.34 12.22 25.11
CA TYR A 291 5.77 11.12 25.88
C TYR A 291 5.35 9.96 24.97
N SER A 292 4.52 10.24 23.97
CA SER A 292 4.01 9.26 23.00
C SER A 292 5.16 8.59 22.23
N ALA A 293 6.22 9.31 21.86
CA ALA A 293 7.40 8.74 21.22
C ALA A 293 8.13 7.73 22.11
N ASN A 294 8.23 7.99 23.42
CA ASN A 294 8.81 7.04 24.36
C ASN A 294 7.94 5.79 24.50
N GLU A 295 6.61 5.91 24.50
CA GLU A 295 5.69 4.76 24.55
C GLU A 295 5.79 3.87 23.29
N MET A 296 6.23 4.44 22.16
CA MET A 296 6.43 3.73 20.91
C MET A 296 7.81 3.05 20.80
N ASN A 297 8.67 3.17 21.81
CA ASN A 297 10.01 2.58 21.78
C ASN A 297 10.00 1.07 21.51
N ASP A 298 9.04 0.34 22.10
CA ASP A 298 8.91 -1.11 21.86
C ASP A 298 8.69 -1.40 20.37
N VAL A 299 7.87 -0.61 19.68
CA VAL A 299 7.63 -0.75 18.23
C VAL A 299 8.94 -0.57 17.45
N LEU A 300 9.75 0.43 17.82
CA LEU A 300 11.03 0.70 17.17
C LEU A 300 12.03 -0.45 17.36
N LEU A 301 12.17 -0.95 18.59
CA LEU A 301 13.08 -2.06 18.92
C LEU A 301 12.69 -3.34 18.18
N VAL A 302 11.39 -3.57 18.08
CA VAL A 302 10.81 -4.74 17.41
C VAL A 302 11.04 -4.70 15.92
N PHE A 303 10.73 -3.56 15.32
CA PHE A 303 11.00 -3.35 13.91
C PHE A 303 12.50 -3.54 13.63
N ASN A 304 13.38 -3.01 14.49
CA ASN A 304 14.83 -3.18 14.34
C ASN A 304 15.26 -4.66 14.35
N LYS A 305 14.67 -5.47 15.24
CA LYS A 305 14.93 -6.92 15.30
C LYS A 305 14.48 -7.61 14.02
N LEU A 306 13.26 -7.35 13.56
CA LEU A 306 12.75 -7.89 12.29
C LEU A 306 13.62 -7.47 11.10
N TYR A 307 14.01 -6.19 11.06
CA TYR A 307 14.86 -5.67 10.01
C TYR A 307 16.18 -6.41 9.95
N THR A 308 16.88 -6.48 11.09
CA THR A 308 18.18 -7.15 11.18
C THR A 308 18.11 -8.62 10.76
N GLN A 309 17.04 -9.33 11.14
CA GLN A 309 16.90 -10.77 10.91
C GLN A 309 16.39 -11.15 9.52
N LYS A 310 15.54 -10.34 8.89
CA LYS A 310 14.86 -10.69 7.64
C LYS A 310 14.95 -9.62 6.55
N LEU A 311 14.64 -8.37 6.88
CA LEU A 311 14.48 -7.34 5.86
C LEU A 311 15.82 -6.78 5.35
N SER A 312 16.89 -6.89 6.13
CA SER A 312 18.23 -6.40 5.78
C SER A 312 18.76 -7.05 4.49
N VAL A 313 18.60 -8.37 4.34
CA VAL A 313 19.01 -9.11 3.14
C VAL A 313 18.18 -8.68 1.92
N PHE A 314 16.88 -8.49 2.11
CA PHE A 314 15.98 -7.95 1.08
C PHE A 314 16.46 -6.55 0.61
N CYS A 315 16.73 -5.65 1.56
CA CYS A 315 17.15 -4.28 1.27
C CYS A 315 18.53 -4.24 0.60
N GLN A 316 19.50 -5.03 1.10
CA GLN A 316 20.83 -5.13 0.51
C GLN A 316 20.77 -5.60 -0.94
N LYS A 317 19.93 -6.62 -1.21
CA LYS A 317 19.44 -7.06 -2.53
C LYS A 317 19.26 -5.89 -3.50
N ARG A 318 18.36 -5.01 -3.09
CA ARG A 318 17.87 -3.90 -3.90
C ARG A 318 18.84 -2.74 -3.99
N ILE A 319 19.61 -2.47 -2.94
CA ILE A 319 20.65 -1.43 -2.94
C ILE A 319 21.75 -1.77 -3.96
N GLU A 320 22.16 -3.04 -4.02
CA GLU A 320 23.12 -3.53 -5.01
C GLU A 320 22.58 -3.37 -6.43
N THR A 321 21.34 -3.80 -6.69
CA THR A 321 20.68 -3.62 -7.99
C THR A 321 20.55 -2.14 -8.35
N PHE A 322 20.13 -1.29 -7.42
CA PHE A 322 19.96 0.15 -7.64
C PHE A 322 21.27 0.87 -8.03
N SER A 323 22.38 0.36 -7.50
CA SER A 323 23.72 0.89 -7.78
C SER A 323 24.34 0.33 -9.06
N SER A 324 23.77 -0.75 -9.61
CA SER A 324 24.31 -1.46 -10.78
C SER A 324 24.26 -0.62 -12.07
N ASN A 325 25.18 -0.92 -12.98
CA ASN A 325 25.19 -0.30 -14.31
C ASN A 325 23.98 -0.74 -15.16
N LYS A 326 23.51 -1.98 -14.96
CA LYS A 326 22.30 -2.52 -15.63
C LYS A 326 21.09 -1.64 -15.30
N PHE A 327 20.81 -1.44 -14.02
CA PHE A 327 19.68 -0.62 -13.60
C PHE A 327 19.79 0.84 -14.08
N LYS A 328 20.98 1.46 -13.98
CA LYS A 328 21.20 2.83 -14.47
C LYS A 328 20.91 2.95 -15.97
N ALA A 329 21.30 1.95 -16.77
CA ALA A 329 21.01 1.92 -18.20
C ALA A 329 19.50 1.75 -18.47
N GLN A 330 18.84 0.80 -17.80
CA GLN A 330 17.39 0.59 -17.90
C GLN A 330 16.61 1.85 -17.48
N PHE A 331 16.98 2.50 -16.37
CA PHE A 331 16.33 3.74 -15.94
C PHE A 331 16.52 4.87 -16.96
N LYS A 332 17.69 4.99 -17.59
CA LYS A 332 17.91 5.97 -18.67
C LYS A 332 17.00 5.70 -19.87
N GLN A 333 16.81 4.43 -20.26
CA GLN A 333 15.88 4.05 -21.32
C GLN A 333 14.44 4.46 -20.98
N ILE A 334 13.98 4.14 -19.76
CA ILE A 334 12.67 4.53 -19.24
C ILE A 334 12.50 6.06 -19.29
N MET A 335 13.48 6.83 -18.81
CA MET A 335 13.44 8.30 -18.85
C MET A 335 13.36 8.86 -20.28
N ASN A 336 13.85 8.12 -21.27
CA ASN A 336 13.72 8.48 -22.70
C ASN A 336 12.38 8.08 -23.32
N GLY A 337 11.54 7.32 -22.61
CA GLY A 337 10.25 6.79 -23.07
C GLY A 337 10.34 5.38 -23.67
N GLN A 338 11.43 4.65 -23.44
CA GLN A 338 11.61 3.28 -23.93
C GLN A 338 11.14 2.25 -22.89
N ILE A 339 10.45 1.22 -23.35
CA ILE A 339 9.94 0.13 -22.51
C ILE A 339 11.07 -0.88 -22.26
N VAL A 340 11.26 -1.25 -21.00
CA VAL A 340 12.22 -2.27 -20.56
C VAL A 340 11.47 -3.57 -20.27
N HIS A 341 11.93 -4.68 -20.84
CA HIS A 341 11.27 -5.99 -20.71
C HIS A 341 11.85 -6.86 -19.58
N ASP A 342 13.08 -6.61 -19.15
CA ASP A 342 13.85 -7.38 -18.17
C ASP A 342 14.13 -6.58 -16.89
N LEU A 343 13.16 -5.77 -16.46
CA LEU A 343 13.29 -4.95 -15.26
C LEU A 343 13.21 -5.83 -14.00
N ASP A 344 14.26 -5.81 -13.19
CA ASP A 344 14.35 -6.71 -12.03
C ASP A 344 13.40 -6.30 -10.88
N HIS A 345 13.36 -5.02 -10.53
CA HIS A 345 12.60 -4.50 -9.38
C HIS A 345 11.87 -3.20 -9.72
N PRO A 346 10.56 -3.22 -9.99
CA PRO A 346 9.74 -2.03 -10.25
C PRO A 346 9.88 -0.90 -9.22
N GLN A 347 9.99 -1.25 -7.93
CA GLN A 347 10.20 -0.29 -6.84
C GLN A 347 11.39 0.66 -7.10
N LEU A 348 12.48 0.14 -7.67
CA LEU A 348 13.69 0.92 -7.90
C LEU A 348 13.46 2.04 -8.90
N VAL A 349 12.56 1.83 -9.88
CA VAL A 349 12.16 2.87 -10.84
C VAL A 349 11.35 3.95 -10.15
N VAL A 350 10.40 3.59 -9.28
CA VAL A 350 9.65 4.56 -8.46
C VAL A 350 10.60 5.44 -7.67
N LEU A 351 11.57 4.82 -6.97
CA LEU A 351 12.56 5.53 -6.17
C LEU A 351 13.50 6.42 -7.00
N ALA A 352 13.96 5.92 -8.15
CA ALA A 352 14.79 6.69 -9.09
C ALA A 352 14.05 7.89 -9.67
N MET A 353 12.78 7.71 -10.04
CA MET A 353 11.90 8.77 -10.52
C MET A 353 11.68 9.82 -9.44
N LEU A 354 11.28 9.41 -8.23
CA LEU A 354 11.10 10.30 -7.10
C LEU A 354 12.37 11.11 -6.81
N LYS A 355 13.54 10.47 -6.82
CA LYS A 355 14.84 11.16 -6.67
C LYS A 355 15.09 12.16 -7.80
N LYS A 356 14.74 11.82 -9.05
CA LYS A 356 14.92 12.70 -10.21
C LYS A 356 13.99 13.92 -10.15
N LYS A 357 12.74 13.73 -9.69
CA LYS A 357 11.72 14.78 -9.54
C LYS A 357 12.18 15.95 -8.68
N GLN A 358 13.06 15.67 -7.70
CA GLN A 358 13.67 16.69 -6.83
C GLN A 358 14.54 17.72 -7.57
N THR A 359 14.94 17.43 -8.81
CA THR A 359 15.86 18.29 -9.60
C THR A 359 15.29 18.71 -10.94
N GLN A 360 14.33 17.97 -11.49
CA GLN A 360 13.70 18.27 -12.77
C GLN A 360 12.35 17.58 -12.86
N GLU A 361 11.47 18.11 -13.71
CA GLU A 361 10.24 17.42 -14.05
C GLU A 361 10.50 16.09 -14.77
N ILE A 362 9.64 15.10 -14.52
CA ILE A 362 9.67 13.81 -15.19
C ILE A 362 8.74 13.89 -16.40
N PRO A 363 9.22 13.63 -17.63
CA PRO A 363 8.35 13.64 -18.81
C PRO A 363 7.25 12.58 -18.70
N PHE A 364 6.04 12.90 -19.15
CA PHE A 364 4.91 11.96 -19.18
C PHE A 364 5.25 10.63 -19.87
N LYS A 365 6.00 10.69 -20.99
CA LYS A 365 6.48 9.49 -21.70
C LYS A 365 7.29 8.53 -20.81
N ALA A 366 8.03 9.05 -19.83
CA ALA A 366 8.81 8.24 -18.92
C ALA A 366 7.89 7.48 -17.94
N HIS A 367 6.84 8.13 -17.44
CA HIS A 367 5.83 7.47 -16.61
C HIS A 367 5.12 6.34 -17.36
N VAL A 368 4.70 6.60 -18.61
CA VAL A 368 4.06 5.57 -19.45
C VAL A 368 5.02 4.40 -19.70
N ALA A 369 6.28 4.69 -20.02
CA ALA A 369 7.29 3.65 -20.23
C ALA A 369 7.55 2.82 -18.98
N ALA A 370 7.62 3.45 -17.79
CA ALA A 370 7.77 2.74 -16.52
C ALA A 370 6.58 1.83 -16.23
N ILE A 371 5.34 2.32 -16.40
CA ILE A 371 4.12 1.52 -16.19
C ILE A 371 4.11 0.29 -17.10
N GLN A 372 4.43 0.44 -18.39
CA GLN A 372 4.51 -0.71 -19.30
C GLN A 372 5.67 -1.65 -18.94
N SER A 373 6.79 -1.12 -18.45
CA SER A 373 7.92 -1.94 -18.00
C SER A 373 7.55 -2.79 -16.78
N PHE A 374 6.79 -2.22 -15.83
CA PHE A 374 6.30 -2.96 -14.65
C PHE A 374 5.39 -4.13 -15.05
N LEU A 375 4.52 -3.90 -16.03
CA LEU A 375 3.63 -4.94 -16.56
C LEU A 375 4.44 -6.11 -17.17
N ASN A 376 5.55 -5.82 -17.85
CA ASN A 376 6.40 -6.84 -18.47
C ASN A 376 7.16 -7.70 -17.46
N CYS A 377 7.48 -7.17 -16.27
CA CYS A 377 8.14 -7.93 -15.20
C CYS A 377 7.38 -9.21 -14.79
N TYR A 378 6.05 -9.20 -14.95
CA TYR A 378 5.16 -10.25 -14.44
C TYR A 378 4.31 -10.91 -15.53
N ASN A 379 4.43 -10.48 -16.78
CA ASN A 379 3.66 -11.03 -17.90
C ASN A 379 4.30 -12.27 -18.56
N THR A 380 5.39 -12.81 -18.01
CA THR A 380 5.95 -14.08 -18.49
C THR A 380 5.47 -15.24 -17.61
N ASN A 381 4.52 -16.01 -18.14
CA ASN A 381 4.13 -17.37 -17.75
C ASN A 381 3.10 -17.48 -16.59
N ASN A 382 1.86 -17.90 -16.92
CA ASN A 382 1.00 -18.84 -16.16
C ASN A 382 -0.52 -18.63 -16.37
N TRP A 383 -0.98 -18.40 -17.59
CA TRP A 383 -2.37 -18.70 -17.91
C TRP A 383 -2.48 -19.46 -19.22
N ASP A 384 -2.77 -20.75 -19.10
CA ASP A 384 -3.04 -21.68 -20.20
C ASP A 384 -4.54 -21.69 -20.57
N GLY A 385 -5.34 -20.78 -20.01
CA GLY A 385 -6.79 -20.72 -20.21
C GLY A 385 -7.55 -21.90 -19.57
N THR A 386 -6.87 -22.81 -18.87
CA THR A 386 -7.46 -24.07 -18.43
C THR A 386 -7.45 -24.24 -16.92
N TYR A 387 -8.04 -23.34 -16.13
CA TYR A 387 -8.42 -23.68 -14.75
C TYR A 387 -9.58 -22.80 -14.22
N PHE A 388 -10.79 -23.17 -14.58
CA PHE A 388 -11.91 -23.17 -13.64
C PHE A 388 -12.48 -24.58 -13.67
N PRO A 389 -12.40 -25.38 -12.59
CA PRO A 389 -13.27 -26.53 -12.50
C PRO A 389 -14.68 -25.96 -12.44
N TYR A 390 -15.44 -26.15 -13.53
CA TYR A 390 -16.90 -26.15 -13.53
C TYR A 390 -17.39 -27.16 -12.48
N LYS A 391 -17.32 -26.81 -11.19
CA LYS A 391 -18.34 -27.20 -10.24
C LYS A 391 -19.26 -26.01 -10.19
N ARG A 392 -20.32 -26.09 -10.99
CA ARG A 392 -21.60 -25.43 -10.76
C ARG A 392 -21.71 -25.03 -9.28
N PHE A 393 -21.47 -23.76 -8.95
CA PHE A 393 -22.08 -23.18 -7.76
C PHE A 393 -23.54 -22.91 -8.13
N VAL A 394 -24.26 -24.00 -8.42
CA VAL A 394 -25.69 -24.01 -8.26
C VAL A 394 -25.86 -23.93 -6.77
N ALA A 395 -26.17 -22.73 -6.26
CA ALA A 395 -26.99 -22.66 -5.08
C ALA A 395 -28.15 -23.61 -5.38
N LYS A 396 -28.18 -24.77 -4.71
CA LYS A 396 -29.42 -25.53 -4.64
C LYS A 396 -30.39 -24.55 -3.99
N GLN A 397 -31.21 -23.89 -4.79
CA GLN A 397 -32.51 -23.45 -4.34
C GLN A 397 -33.16 -24.75 -3.84
N SER A 398 -33.23 -24.88 -2.52
CA SER A 398 -34.00 -25.93 -1.88
C SER A 398 -35.43 -25.81 -2.39
N GLU A 399 -35.93 -26.89 -3.00
CA GLU A 399 -37.35 -27.22 -2.97
C GLU A 399 -37.84 -27.32 -1.51
#